data_AF-A0A1C3MXP6-F1
#
_entry.id   AF-A0A1C3MXP6-F1
#
_cell.length_a   1.000
_cell.length_b   1.000
_cell.length_c   1.000
_cell.angle_alpha   90.00
_cell.angle_beta   90.00
_cell.angle_gamma   90.00
#
_symmetry.space_group_name_H-M   'P 1'
#
loop_
_entity.id
_entity.type
_entity.pdbx_description
1 polymer ?
#
loop_
_entity_poly.entity_id
_entity_poly.type
_entity_poly.pdbx_seq_one_letter_code
_entity_poly.pdbx_strand_id
1 'polypeptide(L)'
;MRKALVVVSLLLLVAFALQFVFAAVGAFTKPAGDGAYALHSVTGMAVIPVLTLLTILLAVLAKAPGRLVGLAVLPLGLVVLQALLAMLANAFTDTAGASTPVGLTVAGLHAVNGIVAVHVVVGVHRAARALAGPAPADAVTVAVPEGEPA
;
A
#
# COMPACT_ATOMS: atom_id res chain seq x y z
N MET A 1 -7.90 -16.58 8.44
CA MET A 1 -7.52 -15.14 8.35
C MET A 1 -6.15 -14.90 7.73
N ARG A 2 -5.09 -15.65 8.09
CA ARG A 2 -3.73 -15.46 7.51
C ARG A 2 -3.67 -15.58 5.97
N LYS A 3 -4.30 -16.60 5.37
CA LYS A 3 -4.40 -16.73 3.90
C LYS A 3 -5.16 -15.56 3.26
N ALA A 4 -6.27 -15.14 3.86
CA ALA A 4 -7.04 -13.99 3.39
C ALA A 4 -6.22 -12.70 3.45
N LEU A 5 -5.44 -12.48 4.51
CA LEU A 5 -4.51 -11.35 4.63
C LEU A 5 -3.46 -11.35 3.51
N VAL A 6 -2.92 -12.51 3.14
CA VAL A 6 -1.99 -12.63 2.00
C VAL A 6 -2.66 -12.22 0.69
N VAL A 7 -3.89 -12.71 0.45
CA VAL A 7 -4.65 -12.37 -0.77
C VAL A 7 -4.98 -10.89 -0.82
N VAL A 8 -5.54 -10.32 0.25
CA VAL A 8 -5.94 -8.90 0.26
C VAL A 8 -4.72 -7.96 0.20
N SER A 9 -3.61 -8.29 0.87
CA SER A 9 -2.37 -7.51 0.73
C SER A 9 -1.78 -7.58 -0.68
N LEU A 10 -1.94 -8.70 -1.40
CA LEU A 10 -1.57 -8.81 -2.80
C LEU A 10 -2.48 -7.95 -3.69
N LEU A 11 -3.79 -7.99 -3.47
CA LEU A 11 -4.75 -7.15 -4.19
C LEU A 11 -4.47 -5.67 -3.96
N LEU A 12 -4.13 -5.28 -2.72
CA LEU A 12 -3.73 -3.91 -2.40
C LEU A 12 -2.44 -3.52 -3.16
N LEU A 13 -1.45 -4.41 -3.24
CA LEU A 13 -0.23 -4.17 -4.01
C LEU A 13 -0.53 -3.99 -5.50
N VAL A 14 -1.37 -4.85 -6.07
CA VAL A 14 -1.80 -4.76 -7.47
C VAL A 14 -2.57 -3.45 -7.71
N ALA A 15 -3.45 -3.04 -6.81
CA ALA A 15 -4.18 -1.78 -6.92
C ALA A 15 -3.23 -0.57 -6.94
N PHE A 16 -2.22 -0.55 -6.05
CA PHE A 16 -1.20 0.49 -6.08
C PHE A 16 -0.36 0.47 -7.37
N ALA A 17 -0.04 -0.70 -7.92
CA ALA A 17 0.67 -0.78 -9.21
C ALA A 17 -0.20 -0.24 -10.37
N LEU A 18 -1.47 -0.64 -10.44
CA LEU A 18 -2.42 -0.16 -11.43
C LEU A 18 -2.69 1.34 -11.29
N GLN A 19 -2.58 1.92 -10.09
CA GLN A 19 -2.74 3.35 -9.86
C GLN A 19 -1.81 4.19 -10.75
N PHE A 20 -0.57 3.74 -10.97
CA PHE A 20 0.39 4.42 -11.86
C PHE A 20 0.00 4.27 -13.32
N VAL A 21 -0.49 3.10 -13.73
CA VAL A 21 -1.01 2.89 -15.08
C VAL A 21 -2.19 3.82 -15.33
N PHE A 22 -3.14 3.92 -14.39
CA PHE A 22 -4.28 4.82 -14.51
C PHE A 22 -3.88 6.30 -14.49
N ALA A 23 -2.85 6.68 -13.73
CA ALA A 23 -2.28 8.02 -13.80
C ALA A 23 -1.72 8.32 -15.18
N ALA A 24 -0.97 7.38 -15.76
CA ALA A 24 -0.41 7.50 -17.10
C ALA A 24 -1.52 7.59 -18.17
N VAL A 25 -2.56 6.75 -18.08
CA VAL A 25 -3.72 6.83 -18.98
C VAL A 25 -4.32 8.24 -18.96
N GLY A 26 -4.55 8.81 -17.77
CA GLY A 26 -5.05 10.19 -17.67
C GLY A 26 -4.10 11.22 -18.26
N ALA A 27 -2.79 11.10 -17.99
CA ALA A 27 -1.78 12.03 -18.48
C ALA A 27 -1.57 11.98 -20.00
N PHE A 28 -1.78 10.82 -20.62
CA PHE A 28 -1.51 10.63 -22.05
C PHE A 28 -2.75 10.69 -22.95
N THR A 29 -3.97 10.67 -22.38
CA THR A 29 -5.23 10.78 -23.15
C THR A 29 -5.36 12.15 -23.83
N LYS A 30 -5.70 12.15 -25.13
CA LYS A 30 -5.92 13.37 -25.93
C LYS A 30 -7.21 13.26 -26.78
N PRO A 31 -8.04 14.32 -26.85
CA PRO A 31 -7.98 15.53 -26.01
C PRO A 31 -8.20 15.18 -24.54
N ALA A 32 -7.54 15.91 -23.63
CA ALA A 32 -7.78 15.75 -22.21
C ALA A 32 -9.18 16.32 -21.88
N GLY A 33 -10.03 15.49 -21.30
CA GLY A 33 -11.35 15.89 -20.82
C GLY A 33 -11.53 15.51 -19.35
N ASP A 34 -12.63 15.93 -18.75
CA ASP A 34 -12.92 15.79 -17.31
C ASP A 34 -12.83 14.35 -16.79
N GLY A 35 -13.05 13.37 -17.68
CA GLY A 35 -12.97 11.93 -17.35
C GLY A 35 -11.58 11.30 -17.48
N ALA A 36 -10.55 12.02 -17.94
CA ALA A 36 -9.24 11.43 -18.27
C ALA A 36 -8.62 10.69 -17.08
N TYR A 37 -8.80 11.21 -15.86
CA TYR A 37 -8.28 10.62 -14.63
C TYR A 37 -9.31 9.80 -13.84
N ALA A 38 -10.49 9.48 -14.41
CA ALA A 38 -11.57 8.82 -13.66
C ALA A 38 -11.12 7.49 -13.02
N LEU A 39 -10.40 6.64 -13.76
CA LEU A 39 -9.88 5.38 -13.22
C LEU A 39 -8.87 5.59 -12.09
N HIS A 40 -7.99 6.57 -12.22
CA HIS A 40 -7.01 6.91 -11.19
C HIS A 40 -7.72 7.44 -9.93
N SER A 41 -8.71 8.31 -10.12
CA SER A 41 -9.48 8.91 -9.03
C SER A 41 -10.30 7.88 -8.26
N VAL A 42 -11.09 7.04 -8.94
CA VAL A 42 -11.89 5.98 -8.30
C VAL A 42 -11.01 4.99 -7.55
N THR A 43 -9.91 4.57 -8.17
CA THR A 43 -9.00 3.60 -7.55
C THR A 43 -8.32 4.19 -6.32
N GLY A 44 -7.84 5.44 -6.41
CA GLY A 44 -7.16 6.14 -5.32
C GLY A 44 -8.07 6.56 -4.16
N MET A 45 -9.31 6.96 -4.44
CA MET A 45 -10.23 7.48 -3.43
C MET A 45 -11.16 6.42 -2.82
N ALA A 46 -11.39 5.30 -3.49
CA ALA A 46 -12.28 4.25 -3.01
C ALA A 46 -11.59 2.88 -2.88
N VAL A 47 -11.04 2.35 -3.97
CA VAL A 47 -10.54 0.96 -4.00
C VAL A 47 -9.38 0.76 -3.02
N ILE A 48 -8.36 1.63 -3.09
CA ILE A 48 -7.19 1.53 -2.23
C ILE A 48 -7.57 1.72 -0.75
N PRO A 49 -8.30 2.77 -0.32
CA PRO A 49 -8.76 2.90 1.06
C PRO A 49 -9.50 1.68 1.59
N VAL A 50 -10.45 1.13 0.82
CA VAL A 50 -11.21 -0.06 1.23
C VAL A 50 -10.28 -1.26 1.39
N LEU A 51 -9.39 -1.51 0.43
CA LEU A 51 -8.42 -2.60 0.54
C LEU A 51 -7.45 -2.42 1.70
N THR A 52 -7.04 -1.19 2.01
CA THR A 52 -6.21 -0.87 3.17
C THR A 52 -6.95 -1.18 4.48
N LEU A 53 -8.20 -0.73 4.62
CA LEU A 53 -9.01 -1.02 5.81
C LEU A 53 -9.25 -2.52 5.98
N LEU A 54 -9.53 -3.24 4.89
CA LEU A 54 -9.64 -4.71 4.91
C LEU A 54 -8.32 -5.36 5.31
N THR A 55 -7.17 -4.86 4.83
CA THR A 55 -5.85 -5.38 5.21
C THR A 55 -5.60 -5.21 6.71
N ILE A 56 -5.93 -4.04 7.28
CA ILE A 56 -5.81 -3.77 8.72
C ILE A 56 -6.71 -4.73 9.50
N LEU A 57 -7.98 -4.83 9.13
CA LEU A 57 -8.94 -5.74 9.77
C LEU A 57 -8.46 -7.18 9.74
N LEU A 58 -8.03 -7.67 8.57
CA LEU A 58 -7.54 -9.04 8.41
C LEU A 58 -6.23 -9.29 9.17
N ALA A 59 -5.37 -8.28 9.34
CA ALA A 59 -4.17 -8.39 10.17
C ALA A 59 -4.54 -8.61 11.65
N VAL A 60 -5.50 -7.83 12.16
CA VAL A 60 -6.04 -8.00 13.52
C VAL A 60 -6.69 -9.37 13.68
N LEU A 61 -7.59 -9.76 12.77
CA LEU A 61 -8.29 -11.06 12.82
C LEU A 61 -7.35 -12.25 12.59
N ALA A 62 -6.20 -12.06 11.94
CA ALA A 62 -5.15 -13.06 11.82
C ALA A 62 -4.27 -13.21 13.06
N LYS A 63 -4.52 -12.40 14.11
CA LYS A 63 -3.69 -12.30 15.32
C LYS A 63 -2.23 -12.02 14.96
N ALA A 64 -2.02 -11.11 14.00
CA ALA A 64 -0.70 -10.70 13.59
C ALA A 64 0.02 -9.93 14.72
N PRO A 65 1.37 -9.95 14.77
CA PRO A 65 2.10 -9.17 15.75
C PRO A 65 1.84 -7.67 15.56
N GLY A 66 1.87 -6.90 16.66
CA GLY A 66 1.56 -5.45 16.65
C GLY A 66 2.35 -4.65 15.60
N ARG A 67 3.61 -5.04 15.34
CA ARG A 67 4.43 -4.46 14.26
C ARG A 67 3.80 -4.59 12.86
N LEU A 68 3.17 -5.73 12.56
CA LEU A 68 2.51 -5.96 11.28
C LEU A 68 1.21 -5.17 11.20
N VAL A 69 0.45 -5.11 12.29
CA VAL A 69 -0.77 -4.28 12.36
C VAL A 69 -0.42 -2.80 12.14
N GLY A 70 0.61 -2.29 12.82
CA GLY A 70 1.11 -0.92 12.60
C GLY A 70 1.58 -0.70 11.16
N LEU A 71 2.30 -1.67 10.57
CA LEU A 71 2.72 -1.60 9.17
C LEU A 71 1.53 -1.59 8.20
N ALA A 72 0.44 -2.30 8.52
CA ALA A 72 -0.78 -2.32 7.72
C ALA A 72 -1.59 -1.01 7.81
N VAL A 73 -1.40 -0.21 8.87
CA VAL A 73 -2.05 1.11 9.03
C VAL A 73 -1.35 2.19 8.18
N LEU A 74 -0.03 2.10 8.02
CA LEU A 74 0.76 3.10 7.28
C LEU A 74 0.21 3.49 5.88
N PRO A 75 -0.23 2.55 5.02
CA PRO A 75 -0.82 2.90 3.73
C PRO A 75 -2.02 3.85 3.83
N LEU A 76 -2.82 3.78 4.92
CA LEU A 76 -3.97 4.67 5.09
C LEU A 76 -3.52 6.12 5.26
N GLY A 77 -2.50 6.34 6.10
CA GLY A 77 -1.90 7.65 6.29
C GLY A 77 -1.29 8.20 5.00
N LEU A 78 -0.61 7.34 4.22
CA LEU A 78 -0.04 7.74 2.93
C LEU A 78 -1.11 8.09 1.90
N VAL A 79 -2.28 7.45 1.91
CA VAL A 79 -3.41 7.80 1.05
C VAL A 79 -4.04 9.14 1.45
N VAL A 80 -4.16 9.43 2.74
CA VAL A 80 -4.60 10.75 3.22
C VAL A 80 -3.63 11.83 2.78
N LEU A 81 -2.32 11.62 3.00
CA LEU A 81 -1.29 12.52 2.50
C LEU A 81 -1.39 12.68 0.97
N GLN A 82 -1.76 11.62 0.26
CA GLN A 82 -1.87 11.67 -1.19
C GLN A 82 -2.98 12.60 -1.68
N ALA A 83 -4.15 12.55 -1.03
CA ALA A 83 -5.25 13.45 -1.32
C ALA A 83 -4.87 14.91 -0.99
N LEU A 84 -4.17 15.14 0.12
CA LEU A 84 -3.69 16.48 0.49
C LEU A 84 -2.70 17.04 -0.54
N LEU A 85 -1.74 16.24 -1.02
CA LEU A 85 -0.80 16.66 -2.05
C LEU A 85 -1.50 16.98 -3.36
N ALA A 86 -2.50 16.18 -3.76
CA ALA A 86 -3.30 16.45 -4.96
C ALA A 86 -4.08 17.78 -4.83
N MET A 87 -4.72 18.00 -3.68
CA MET A 87 -5.45 19.24 -3.40
C MET A 87 -4.53 20.46 -3.43
N LEU A 88 -3.35 20.37 -2.80
CA LEU A 88 -2.37 21.45 -2.79
C LEU A 88 -1.82 21.73 -4.18
N ALA A 89 -1.52 20.70 -4.98
CA ALA A 89 -1.07 20.88 -6.36
C ALA A 89 -2.09 21.66 -7.19
N ASN A 90 -3.38 21.32 -7.06
CA ASN A 90 -4.48 22.01 -7.74
C ASN A 90 -4.75 23.42 -7.18
N ALA A 91 -4.39 23.70 -5.92
CA ALA A 91 -4.51 25.05 -5.36
C ALA A 91 -3.42 26.00 -5.89
N PHE A 92 -2.31 25.48 -6.42
CA PHE A 92 -1.21 26.26 -6.99
C PHE A 92 -1.31 26.35 -8.52
N THR A 93 -2.44 26.84 -9.02
CA THR A 93 -2.65 27.18 -10.44
C THR A 93 -2.58 28.69 -10.67
N ASP A 94 -2.29 29.11 -11.89
CA ASP A 94 -2.39 30.50 -12.30
C ASP A 94 -3.85 30.94 -12.54
N THR A 95 -4.06 32.19 -12.95
CA THR A 95 -5.40 32.75 -13.21
C THR A 95 -6.11 32.10 -14.40
N ALA A 96 -5.38 31.42 -15.29
CA ALA A 96 -5.93 30.65 -16.40
C ALA A 96 -6.18 29.18 -16.01
N GLY A 97 -5.86 28.78 -14.77
CA GLY A 97 -6.00 27.41 -14.28
C GLY A 97 -4.85 26.48 -14.70
N ALA A 98 -3.75 27.01 -15.26
CA ALA A 98 -2.59 26.22 -15.61
C ALA A 98 -1.69 25.97 -14.39
N SER A 99 -1.01 24.82 -14.37
CA SER A 99 -0.10 24.45 -13.29
C SER A 99 1.08 25.42 -13.18
N THR A 100 1.34 25.92 -11.98
CA THR A 100 2.57 26.70 -11.69
C THR A 100 3.76 25.79 -11.39
N PRO A 101 5.01 26.29 -11.38
CA PRO A 101 6.17 25.51 -10.95
C PRO A 101 6.03 24.93 -9.53
N VAL A 102 5.39 25.67 -8.62
CA VAL A 102 5.09 25.19 -7.26
C VAL A 102 4.07 24.06 -7.31
N GLY A 103 2.96 24.24 -8.05
CA GLY A 103 1.95 23.20 -8.23
C GLY A 103 2.51 21.92 -8.84
N LEU A 104 3.38 22.04 -9.84
CA LEU A 104 4.09 20.91 -10.45
C LEU A 104 5.06 20.22 -9.48
N THR A 105 5.75 20.98 -8.62
CA THR A 105 6.61 20.40 -7.58
C THR A 105 5.78 19.59 -6.59
N VAL A 106 4.64 20.11 -6.14
CA VAL A 106 3.72 19.40 -5.23
C VAL A 106 3.12 18.17 -5.93
N ALA A 107 2.76 18.26 -7.21
CA ALA A 107 2.33 17.11 -8.00
C ALA A 107 3.44 16.04 -8.15
N GLY A 108 4.70 16.47 -8.22
CA GLY A 108 5.86 15.55 -8.17
C GLY A 108 5.94 14.83 -6.83
N LEU A 109 5.75 15.54 -5.71
CA LEU A 109 5.69 14.93 -4.37
C LEU A 109 4.53 13.94 -4.24
N HIS A 110 3.39 14.22 -4.88
CA HIS A 110 2.29 13.25 -5.00
C HIS A 110 2.78 11.95 -5.64
N ALA A 111 3.46 12.01 -6.78
CA ALA A 111 4.01 10.81 -7.41
C ALA A 111 5.01 10.06 -6.51
N VAL A 112 5.92 10.78 -5.84
CA VAL A 112 6.91 10.19 -4.91
C VAL A 112 6.23 9.49 -3.73
N ASN A 113 5.20 10.10 -3.12
CA ASN A 113 4.43 9.48 -2.05
C ASN A 113 3.77 8.17 -2.50
N GLY A 114 3.31 8.10 -3.76
CA GLY A 114 2.79 6.86 -4.34
C GLY A 114 3.85 5.74 -4.37
N ILE A 115 5.09 6.06 -4.73
CA ILE A 115 6.20 5.10 -4.76
C ILE A 115 6.52 4.59 -3.35
N VAL A 116 6.55 5.50 -2.37
CA VAL A 116 6.73 5.14 -0.95
C VAL A 116 5.61 4.19 -0.50
N ALA A 117 4.36 4.48 -0.85
CA ALA A 117 3.22 3.63 -0.52
C ALA A 117 3.36 2.21 -1.09
N VAL A 118 3.78 2.06 -2.36
CA VAL A 118 4.10 0.74 -2.93
C VAL A 118 5.11 -0.01 -2.07
N HIS A 119 6.20 0.67 -1.66
CA HIS A 119 7.25 0.03 -0.86
C HIS A 119 6.72 -0.46 0.50
N VAL A 120 5.86 0.34 1.15
CA VAL A 120 5.20 -0.06 2.40
C VAL A 120 4.29 -1.27 2.17
N VAL A 121 3.47 -1.27 1.12
CA VAL A 121 2.56 -2.39 0.83
C VAL A 121 3.32 -3.68 0.47
N VAL A 122 4.47 -3.58 -0.23
CA VAL A 122 5.38 -4.72 -0.42
C VAL A 122 5.84 -5.28 0.93
N GLY A 123 6.20 -4.41 1.88
CA GLY A 123 6.55 -4.80 3.25
C GLY A 123 5.40 -5.53 3.96
N VAL A 124 4.18 -4.99 3.88
CA VAL A 124 2.97 -5.64 4.43
C VAL A 124 2.76 -7.02 3.81
N HIS A 125 2.84 -7.14 2.49
CA HIS A 125 2.61 -8.40 1.79
C HIS A 125 3.67 -9.46 2.15
N ARG A 126 4.95 -9.08 2.22
CA ARG A 126 6.03 -9.98 2.66
C ARG A 126 5.81 -10.46 4.09
N ALA A 127 5.44 -9.55 5.00
CA ALA A 127 5.15 -9.89 6.39
C ALA A 127 3.91 -10.80 6.52
N ALA A 128 2.87 -10.56 5.72
CA ALA A 128 1.68 -11.42 5.67
C ALA A 128 2.01 -12.84 5.20
N ARG A 129 2.86 -12.97 4.16
CA ARG A 129 3.34 -14.27 3.68
C ARG A 129 4.16 -15.01 4.72
N ALA A 130 5.06 -14.31 5.42
CA ALA A 130 5.85 -14.89 6.50
C ALA A 130 4.95 -15.40 7.65
N LEU A 131 3.92 -14.63 8.03
CA LEU A 131 2.95 -15.05 9.05
C LEU A 131 2.12 -16.29 8.64
N ALA A 132 1.86 -16.45 7.33
CA ALA A 132 1.10 -17.56 6.79
C ALA A 132 1.95 -18.82 6.53
N GLY A 133 3.28 -18.72 6.55
CA GLY A 133 4.19 -19.84 6.39
C GLY A 133 4.13 -20.82 7.57
N PRO A 134 4.58 -22.07 7.39
CA PRO A 134 4.78 -22.99 8.50
C PRO A 134 5.71 -22.36 9.54
N ALA A 135 5.41 -22.53 10.82
CA ALA A 135 6.41 -22.25 11.86
C ALA A 135 7.64 -23.12 11.57
N PRO A 136 8.88 -22.60 11.75
CA PRO A 136 10.04 -23.48 11.78
C PRO A 136 9.72 -24.62 12.74
N ALA A 137 9.90 -25.87 12.31
CA ALA A 137 9.88 -26.97 13.24
C ALA A 137 10.97 -26.64 14.27
N ASP A 138 10.57 -26.32 15.50
CA ASP A 138 11.52 -26.20 16.59
C ASP A 138 12.38 -27.45 16.52
N ALA A 139 13.69 -27.25 16.40
CA ALA A 139 14.65 -28.32 16.56
C ALA A 139 14.43 -28.81 18.00
N VAL A 140 13.58 -29.83 18.15
CA VAL A 140 13.48 -30.62 19.36
C VAL A 140 14.88 -31.20 19.49
N THR A 141 15.73 -30.54 20.25
CA THR A 141 16.94 -31.11 20.78
C THR A 141 16.48 -32.27 21.64
N VAL A 142 16.45 -33.45 21.03
CA VAL A 142 16.34 -34.72 21.75
C VAL A 142 17.61 -34.79 22.59
N ALA A 143 17.51 -34.40 23.86
CA ALA A 143 18.56 -34.68 24.82
C ALA A 143 18.64 -36.20 24.93
N VAL A 144 19.64 -36.79 24.28
CA VAL A 144 20.02 -38.18 24.51
C VAL A 144 20.56 -38.22 25.94
N PRO A 145 19.94 -39.00 26.86
CA PRO A 145 20.51 -39.19 28.18
C PRO A 145 21.85 -39.90 28.01
N GLU A 146 22.95 -39.25 28.41
CA GLU A 146 24.25 -39.91 28.48
C GLU A 146 24.16 -41.04 29.51
N GLY A 147 24.27 -42.27 29.00
CA GLY A 147 24.26 -43.48 29.78
C GLY A 147 25.44 -43.53 30.76
N GLU A 148 25.10 -43.96 31.96
CA GLU A 148 25.89 -44.15 33.17
C GLU A 148 27.15 -45.02 32.96
N PRO A 149 28.33 -44.66 33.52
CA PRO A 149 29.54 -45.48 33.41
C PRO A 149 29.44 -46.75 34.26
N ALA A 150 29.94 -47.85 33.68
CA ALA A 150 29.99 -49.20 34.25
C ALA A 150 31.00 -49.36 35.39
#